data_AF-A0A3D4RMQ7-F1
#
_entry.id   AF-A0A3D4RMQ7-F1
#
_cell.length_a   1.000
_cell.length_b   1.000
_cell.length_c   1.000
_cell.angle_alpha   90.00
_cell.angle_beta   90.00
_cell.angle_gamma   90.00
#
_symmetry.space_group_name_H-M   'P 1'
#
loop_
_entity.id
_entity.type
_entity.pdbx_description
1 polymer ?
#
loop_
_entity_poly.entity_id
_entity_poly.type
_entity_poly.pdbx_seq_one_letter_code
_entity_poly.pdbx_strand_id
1 'polypeptide(L)'
;MKKILVNLTICAALAAVVSCEYDSPEIRFQQTTTITNDYSELVAALRDQTQTISQKLELVEDAMKNQTLTLSEKMSLLEVALENQTMTLSEKLGLMTSAYDNGVLKYEEMTGKLIDEIKVSGTTTAEKLDAVKSAVEAQSAALSAKMDLIEKSIALVAEKAEKGFDKNAAATELVKAAVESLKGSLEEKLAAINGVIVSQTATLSEKLALIKGAVDAGLVGDDSTLALVKSAIDALNSTAGTANEKLEAISEAISSSSSSLALKLEAIKQAVEQGVADISAKQELILKALNSISSYSFTKDELVEVGDDYLLVDDAFWNANHQNYEMVRLLKDLVPLSLRAKYKFWFSQPSGRYPLSGSEPTSFYGPLYEEGGILRAIQNSSEIILAADFQTGSNNPRTVSKEGHSCYYLKKVHRSCYYVFNVAIGSRAAGKKLKVKSMGEKDKFTQGEGYIEYECWSEA
;
A
#
# COMPACT_ATOMS: atom_id res chain seq x y z
N MET A 1 18.16 -52.73 -27.14
CA MET A 1 18.84 -53.71 -28.01
C MET A 1 20.27 -54.05 -27.58
N LYS A 2 21.15 -53.10 -27.23
CA LYS A 2 22.54 -53.40 -26.81
C LYS A 2 22.70 -54.29 -25.55
N LYS A 3 21.79 -54.20 -24.55
CA LYS A 3 21.85 -55.05 -23.34
C LYS A 3 21.39 -56.50 -23.56
N ILE A 4 20.52 -56.75 -24.55
CA ILE A 4 20.06 -58.11 -24.89
C ILE A 4 21.15 -58.86 -25.66
N LEU A 5 21.91 -58.15 -26.50
CA LEU A 5 23.05 -58.74 -27.23
C LEU A 5 24.18 -59.18 -26.28
N VAL A 6 24.49 -58.39 -25.25
CA VAL A 6 25.56 -58.73 -24.28
C VAL A 6 25.19 -59.97 -23.44
N ASN A 7 23.93 -60.11 -23.03
CA ASN A 7 23.49 -61.30 -22.28
C ASN A 7 23.44 -62.57 -23.15
N LEU A 8 23.12 -62.46 -24.45
CA LEU A 8 23.15 -63.61 -25.36
C LEU A 8 24.58 -64.10 -25.64
N THR A 9 25.55 -63.17 -25.66
CA THR A 9 26.96 -63.49 -25.91
C THR A 9 27.62 -64.20 -24.70
N ILE A 10 27.17 -63.91 -23.48
CA ILE A 10 27.65 -64.57 -22.25
C ILE A 10 27.07 -65.99 -22.14
N CYS A 11 25.80 -66.21 -22.51
CA CYS A 11 25.22 -67.56 -22.54
C CYS A 11 25.86 -68.47 -23.59
N ALA A 12 26.31 -67.95 -24.74
CA ALA A 12 27.03 -68.72 -25.74
C ALA A 12 28.45 -69.11 -25.30
N ALA A 13 29.11 -68.27 -24.50
CA ALA A 13 30.45 -68.57 -23.96
C ALA A 13 30.43 -69.66 -22.87
N LEU A 14 29.34 -69.74 -22.08
CA LEU A 14 29.16 -70.81 -21.08
C LEU A 14 28.83 -72.17 -21.71
N ALA A 15 28.20 -72.20 -22.89
CA ALA A 15 27.96 -73.45 -23.62
C ALA A 15 29.25 -74.05 -24.23
N ALA A 16 30.28 -73.24 -24.47
CA ALA A 16 31.55 -73.68 -25.06
C ALA A 16 32.54 -74.31 -24.06
N VAL A 17 32.29 -74.21 -22.74
CA VAL A 17 33.19 -74.76 -21.69
C VAL A 17 32.78 -76.17 -21.25
N VAL A 18 31.68 -76.72 -21.78
CA VAL A 18 31.17 -78.05 -21.38
C VAL A 18 31.71 -79.19 -22.28
N SER A 19 32.51 -78.92 -23.31
CA SER A 19 33.22 -79.98 -24.05
C SER A 19 34.54 -80.36 -23.35
N CYS A 20 34.46 -80.93 -22.15
CA CYS A 20 35.54 -81.76 -21.66
C CYS A 20 35.39 -83.12 -22.35
N GLU A 21 36.26 -83.38 -23.33
CA GLU A 21 36.46 -84.71 -23.91
C GLU A 21 36.67 -85.73 -22.78
N TYR A 22 35.88 -86.80 -22.83
CA TYR A 22 35.97 -87.92 -21.92
C TYR A 22 37.22 -88.75 -22.27
N ASP A 23 38.34 -88.47 -21.59
CA ASP A 23 39.55 -89.28 -21.70
C ASP A 23 39.47 -90.46 -20.71
N SER A 24 39.20 -91.66 -21.24
CA SER A 24 39.03 -92.88 -20.45
C SER A 24 40.29 -93.74 -20.60
N PRO A 25 40.95 -94.17 -19.51
CA PRO A 25 42.19 -94.93 -19.61
C PRO A 25 41.94 -96.35 -20.16
N GLU A 26 42.70 -96.72 -21.18
CA GLU A 26 42.64 -98.03 -21.84
C GLU A 26 43.52 -99.05 -21.08
N ILE A 27 42.88 -100.03 -20.42
CA ILE A 27 43.58 -101.04 -19.61
C ILE A 27 43.90 -102.28 -20.48
N ARG A 28 45.18 -102.61 -20.69
CA ARG A 28 45.64 -103.85 -21.35
C ARG A 28 46.31 -104.80 -20.37
N PHE A 29 45.96 -106.08 -20.43
CA PHE A 29 46.61 -107.15 -19.66
C PHE A 29 47.29 -108.15 -20.60
N GLN A 30 48.59 -108.40 -20.41
CA GLN A 30 49.29 -109.57 -20.94
C GLN A 30 50.07 -110.24 -19.81
N GLN A 31 49.94 -111.56 -19.66
CA GLN A 31 50.80 -112.35 -18.78
C GLN A 31 51.21 -113.63 -19.52
N THR A 32 52.52 -113.87 -19.60
CA THR A 32 53.14 -115.06 -20.21
C THR A 32 53.93 -115.77 -19.13
N THR A 33 53.60 -117.04 -18.85
CA THR A 33 54.37 -117.90 -17.93
C THR A 33 54.94 -119.08 -18.70
N THR A 34 56.28 -119.16 -18.78
CA THR A 34 57.02 -120.28 -19.40
C THR A 34 57.45 -121.26 -18.29
N ILE A 35 57.01 -122.52 -18.36
CA ILE A 35 57.45 -123.59 -17.46
C ILE A 35 58.54 -124.40 -18.18
N THR A 36 59.72 -124.56 -17.57
CA THR A 36 60.83 -125.38 -18.09
C THR A 36 61.02 -126.61 -17.21
N ASN A 37 60.86 -127.82 -17.77
CA ASN A 37 61.03 -129.09 -17.05
C ASN A 37 62.47 -129.62 -17.22
N ASP A 38 63.21 -129.80 -16.13
CA ASP A 38 64.54 -130.45 -16.11
C ASP A 38 64.42 -131.92 -15.68
N TYR A 39 64.79 -132.85 -16.57
CA TYR A 39 64.71 -134.30 -16.36
C TYR A 39 66.09 -134.95 -16.13
N SER A 40 67.12 -134.14 -15.89
CA SER A 40 68.50 -134.62 -15.85
C SER A 40 68.71 -135.72 -14.79
N GLU A 41 68.08 -135.61 -13.63
CA GLU A 41 68.19 -136.63 -12.56
C GLU A 41 67.48 -137.94 -12.92
N LEU A 42 66.30 -137.89 -13.54
CA LEU A 42 65.58 -139.08 -14.00
C LEU A 42 66.40 -139.86 -15.05
N VAL A 43 66.98 -139.12 -16.01
CA VAL A 43 67.82 -139.71 -17.06
C VAL A 43 69.07 -140.36 -16.46
N ALA A 44 69.68 -139.74 -15.44
CA ALA A 44 70.83 -140.31 -14.75
C ALA A 44 70.47 -141.63 -14.05
N ALA A 45 69.35 -141.68 -13.33
CA ALA A 45 68.90 -142.88 -12.63
C ALA A 45 68.47 -144.03 -13.58
N LEU A 46 67.80 -143.72 -14.70
CA LEU A 46 67.42 -144.72 -15.70
C LEU A 46 68.64 -145.40 -16.35
N ARG A 47 69.77 -144.69 -16.49
CA ARG A 47 71.01 -145.22 -17.07
C ARG A 47 71.85 -146.05 -16.10
N ASP A 48 71.68 -145.86 -14.79
CA ASP A 48 72.40 -146.63 -13.78
C ASP A 48 71.99 -148.12 -13.83
N GLN A 49 72.92 -149.01 -14.19
CA GLN A 49 72.64 -150.45 -14.29
C GLN A 49 72.61 -151.16 -12.93
N THR A 50 72.99 -150.49 -11.83
CA THR A 50 72.97 -151.08 -10.49
C THR A 50 71.59 -151.01 -9.81
N GLN A 51 70.68 -150.16 -10.31
CA GLN A 51 69.31 -150.08 -9.82
C GLN A 51 68.40 -151.14 -10.42
N THR A 52 67.55 -151.72 -9.57
CA THR A 52 66.52 -152.68 -9.98
C THR A 52 65.43 -151.98 -10.81
N ILE A 53 64.70 -152.74 -11.64
CA ILE A 53 63.60 -152.21 -12.46
C ILE A 53 62.54 -151.53 -11.59
N SER A 54 62.25 -152.06 -10.40
CA SER A 54 61.29 -151.47 -9.46
C SER A 54 61.73 -150.08 -8.97
N GLN A 55 63.01 -149.90 -8.62
CA GLN A 55 63.54 -148.60 -8.20
C GLN A 55 63.50 -147.56 -9.33
N LYS A 56 63.75 -147.99 -10.57
CA LYS A 56 63.63 -147.12 -11.75
C LYS A 56 62.17 -146.72 -12.01
N LEU A 57 61.24 -147.64 -11.85
CA LEU A 57 59.81 -147.34 -11.98
C LEU A 57 59.32 -146.38 -10.90
N GLU A 58 59.81 -146.51 -9.67
CA GLU A 58 59.47 -145.61 -8.56
C GLU A 58 59.99 -144.18 -8.82
N LEU A 59 61.21 -144.03 -9.34
CA LEU A 59 61.74 -142.72 -9.75
C LEU A 59 60.99 -142.11 -10.94
N VAL A 60 60.58 -142.93 -11.92
CA VAL A 60 59.71 -142.49 -13.03
C VAL A 60 58.35 -142.05 -12.49
N GLU A 61 57.79 -142.78 -11.54
CA GLU A 61 56.52 -142.44 -10.89
C GLU A 61 56.62 -141.12 -10.12
N ASP A 62 57.70 -140.91 -9.35
CA ASP A 62 57.93 -139.68 -8.60
C ASP A 62 58.19 -138.47 -9.51
N ALA A 63 58.95 -138.63 -10.60
CA ALA A 63 59.13 -137.55 -11.57
C ALA A 63 57.83 -137.20 -12.31
N MET A 64 57.00 -138.20 -12.63
CA MET A 64 55.67 -137.98 -13.23
C MET A 64 54.71 -137.26 -12.26
N LYS A 65 54.78 -137.57 -10.95
CA LYS A 65 54.05 -136.83 -9.90
C LYS A 65 54.54 -135.39 -9.78
N ASN A 66 55.85 -135.14 -9.85
CA ASN A 66 56.42 -133.78 -9.77
C ASN A 66 56.12 -132.91 -10.99
N GLN A 67 55.82 -133.49 -12.16
CA GLN A 67 55.47 -132.73 -13.36
C GLN A 67 53.99 -132.50 -13.58
N THR A 68 53.16 -133.35 -13.01
CA THR A 68 51.72 -133.16 -13.08
C THR A 68 51.32 -132.33 -11.88
N LEU A 69 51.20 -131.01 -12.05
CA LEU A 69 50.51 -130.17 -11.07
C LEU A 69 49.21 -130.89 -10.68
N THR A 70 49.09 -131.17 -9.39
CA THR A 70 47.94 -131.87 -8.83
C THR A 70 46.69 -131.05 -9.12
N LEU A 71 45.51 -131.69 -9.13
CA LEU A 71 44.26 -130.98 -9.36
C LEU A 71 44.09 -129.82 -8.37
N SER A 72 44.55 -129.98 -7.12
CA SER A 72 44.51 -128.96 -6.07
C SER A 72 45.35 -127.73 -6.39
N GLU A 73 46.58 -127.91 -6.91
CA GLU A 73 47.47 -126.80 -7.27
C GLU A 73 46.96 -126.06 -8.51
N LYS A 74 46.41 -126.78 -9.49
CA LYS A 74 45.72 -126.16 -10.63
C LYS A 74 44.51 -125.36 -10.16
N MET A 75 43.73 -125.86 -9.20
CA MET A 75 42.59 -125.16 -8.65
C MET A 75 43.01 -123.91 -7.88
N SER A 76 44.08 -123.99 -7.07
CA SER A 76 44.62 -122.85 -6.35
C SER A 76 45.18 -121.77 -7.27
N LEU A 77 45.91 -122.14 -8.33
CA LEU A 77 46.35 -121.17 -9.34
C LEU A 77 45.17 -120.57 -10.11
N LEU A 78 44.11 -121.33 -10.37
CA LEU A 78 42.87 -120.81 -10.96
C LEU A 78 42.17 -119.84 -10.00
N GLU A 79 42.16 -120.13 -8.70
CA GLU A 79 41.55 -119.33 -7.64
C GLU A 79 42.30 -117.99 -7.46
N VAL A 80 43.64 -118.02 -7.42
CA VAL A 80 44.49 -116.82 -7.38
C VAL A 80 44.39 -116.00 -8.68
N ALA A 81 44.30 -116.66 -9.84
CA ALA A 81 44.08 -115.96 -11.12
C ALA A 81 42.68 -115.32 -11.20
N LEU A 82 41.65 -115.97 -10.64
CA LEU A 82 40.30 -115.42 -10.50
C LEU A 82 40.25 -114.27 -9.49
N GLU A 83 40.93 -114.37 -8.35
CA GLU A 83 41.04 -113.28 -7.36
C GLU A 83 41.76 -112.06 -7.94
N ASN A 84 42.89 -112.24 -8.63
CA ASN A 84 43.65 -111.13 -9.21
C ASN A 84 42.95 -110.44 -10.41
N GLN A 85 42.07 -111.15 -11.13
CA GLN A 85 41.37 -110.60 -12.30
C GLN A 85 39.99 -110.02 -11.97
N THR A 86 39.45 -110.27 -10.77
CA THR A 86 38.07 -109.91 -10.42
C THR A 86 38.02 -108.78 -9.38
N MET A 87 37.94 -107.53 -9.83
CA MET A 87 37.07 -106.59 -9.12
C MET A 87 35.64 -107.10 -9.31
N THR A 88 35.00 -107.49 -8.22
CA THR A 88 33.62 -107.97 -8.25
C THR A 88 32.71 -106.90 -8.88
N LEU A 89 31.61 -107.32 -9.52
CA LEU A 89 30.63 -106.37 -10.08
C LEU A 89 30.15 -105.36 -9.01
N SER A 90 30.10 -105.80 -7.75
CA SER A 90 29.76 -104.99 -6.58
C SER A 90 30.76 -103.87 -6.31
N GLU A 91 32.06 -104.12 -6.42
CA GLU A 91 33.10 -103.10 -6.19
C GLU A 91 33.12 -102.06 -7.32
N LYS A 92 32.92 -102.49 -8.57
CA LYS A 92 32.73 -101.57 -9.72
C LYS A 92 31.50 -100.68 -9.54
N LEU A 93 30.39 -101.27 -9.11
CA LEU A 93 29.16 -100.54 -8.82
C LEU A 93 29.38 -99.55 -7.68
N GLY A 94 30.09 -99.95 -6.61
CA GLY A 94 30.39 -99.08 -5.47
C GLY A 94 31.24 -97.86 -5.82
N LEU A 95 32.27 -98.02 -6.65
CA LEU A 95 33.08 -96.89 -7.13
C LEU A 95 32.28 -95.97 -8.07
N MET A 96 31.45 -96.54 -8.94
CA MET A 96 30.58 -95.77 -9.84
C MET A 96 29.51 -94.99 -9.08
N THR A 97 28.88 -95.60 -8.07
CA THR A 97 27.95 -94.94 -7.14
C THR A 97 28.66 -93.82 -6.38
N SER A 98 29.86 -94.06 -5.85
CA SER A 98 30.62 -93.04 -5.12
C SER A 98 31.05 -91.86 -6.00
N ALA A 99 31.43 -92.10 -7.26
CA ALA A 99 31.75 -91.05 -8.22
C ALA A 99 30.50 -90.26 -8.65
N TYR A 100 29.38 -90.96 -8.85
CA TYR A 100 28.08 -90.35 -9.13
C TYR A 100 27.60 -89.47 -7.96
N ASP A 101 27.59 -90.00 -6.74
CA ASP A 101 27.18 -89.30 -5.52
C ASP A 101 28.06 -88.07 -5.26
N ASN A 102 29.38 -88.19 -5.40
CA ASN A 102 30.28 -87.04 -5.26
C ASN A 102 30.08 -85.98 -6.35
N GLY A 103 29.75 -86.40 -7.58
CA GLY A 103 29.43 -85.48 -8.67
C GLY A 103 28.12 -84.74 -8.41
N VAL A 104 27.06 -85.47 -8.05
CA VAL A 104 25.73 -84.94 -7.73
C VAL A 104 25.80 -83.98 -6.53
N LEU A 105 26.46 -84.37 -5.44
CA LEU A 105 26.64 -83.51 -4.26
C LEU A 105 27.35 -82.19 -4.60
N LYS A 106 28.34 -82.20 -5.49
CA LYS A 106 29.01 -80.97 -5.96
C LYS A 106 28.06 -80.08 -6.77
N TYR A 107 27.19 -80.64 -7.61
CA TYR A 107 26.21 -79.86 -8.37
C TYR A 107 25.12 -79.27 -7.48
N GLU A 108 24.63 -80.02 -6.48
CA GLU A 108 23.65 -79.51 -5.52
C GLU A 108 24.23 -78.36 -4.68
N GLU A 109 25.48 -78.49 -4.21
CA GLU A 109 26.16 -77.43 -3.47
C GLU A 109 26.37 -76.16 -4.30
N MET A 110 26.84 -76.30 -5.56
CA MET A 110 27.00 -75.16 -6.47
C MET A 110 25.65 -74.50 -6.79
N THR A 111 24.60 -75.29 -6.99
CA THR A 111 23.24 -74.79 -7.23
C THR A 111 22.71 -74.01 -6.02
N GLY A 112 22.93 -74.52 -4.81
CA GLY A 112 22.58 -73.84 -3.57
C GLY A 112 23.26 -72.48 -3.43
N LYS A 113 24.58 -72.43 -3.62
CA LYS A 113 25.36 -71.18 -3.59
C LYS A 113 24.85 -70.15 -4.61
N LEU A 114 24.55 -70.59 -5.84
CA LEU A 114 24.00 -69.73 -6.87
C LEU A 114 22.63 -69.15 -6.49
N ILE A 115 21.74 -69.96 -5.92
CA ILE A 115 20.42 -69.51 -5.46
C ILE A 115 20.56 -68.44 -4.37
N ASP A 116 21.49 -68.63 -3.42
CA ASP A 116 21.72 -67.67 -2.34
C ASP A 116 22.31 -66.35 -2.85
N GLU A 117 23.28 -66.40 -3.76
CA GLU A 117 23.80 -65.19 -4.42
C GLU A 117 22.71 -64.45 -5.22
N ILE A 118 21.84 -65.17 -5.93
CA ILE A 118 20.70 -64.58 -6.66
C ILE A 118 19.74 -63.89 -5.69
N LYS A 119 19.43 -64.51 -4.53
CA LYS A 119 18.57 -63.91 -3.50
C LYS A 119 19.18 -62.64 -2.93
N VAL A 120 20.45 -62.68 -2.51
CA VAL A 120 21.16 -61.52 -1.96
C VAL A 120 21.18 -60.37 -2.98
N SER A 121 21.53 -60.67 -4.24
CA SER A 121 21.53 -59.70 -5.33
C SER A 121 20.13 -59.09 -5.59
N GLY A 122 19.09 -59.92 -5.52
CA GLY A 122 17.69 -59.48 -5.61
C GLY A 122 17.31 -58.52 -4.48
N THR A 123 17.62 -58.87 -3.23
CA THR A 123 17.39 -58.02 -2.05
C THR A 123 18.14 -56.69 -2.15
N THR A 124 19.45 -56.72 -2.46
CA THR A 124 20.25 -55.49 -2.62
C THR A 124 19.73 -54.60 -3.75
N THR A 125 19.21 -55.18 -4.83
CA THR A 125 18.62 -54.41 -5.93
C THR A 125 17.31 -53.73 -5.52
N ALA A 126 16.46 -54.43 -4.76
CA ALA A 126 15.22 -53.85 -4.21
C ALA A 126 15.52 -52.69 -3.25
N GLU A 127 16.46 -52.88 -2.32
CA GLU A 127 16.89 -51.83 -1.38
C GLU A 127 17.42 -50.58 -2.11
N LYS A 128 18.26 -50.78 -3.14
CA LYS A 128 18.77 -49.67 -3.97
C LYS A 128 17.64 -48.97 -4.72
N LEU A 129 16.65 -49.71 -5.21
CA LEU A 129 15.51 -49.14 -5.92
C LEU A 129 14.63 -48.30 -4.98
N ASP A 130 14.37 -48.78 -3.76
CA ASP A 130 13.62 -48.04 -2.74
C ASP A 130 14.35 -46.77 -2.31
N ALA A 131 15.67 -46.84 -2.09
CA ALA A 131 16.48 -45.67 -1.78
C ALA A 131 16.42 -44.61 -2.89
N VAL A 132 16.50 -45.03 -4.15
CA VAL A 132 16.35 -44.12 -5.31
C VAL A 132 14.96 -43.52 -5.34
N LYS A 133 13.91 -44.31 -5.11
CA LYS A 133 12.52 -43.82 -5.08
C LYS A 133 12.32 -42.76 -4.00
N SER A 134 12.74 -43.02 -2.77
CA SER A 134 12.65 -42.04 -1.68
C SER A 134 13.46 -40.77 -1.96
N ALA A 135 14.65 -40.89 -2.56
CA ALA A 135 15.46 -39.74 -2.94
C ALA A 135 14.81 -38.88 -4.03
N VAL A 136 14.12 -39.52 -4.99
CA VAL A 136 13.35 -38.82 -6.03
C VAL A 136 12.14 -38.13 -5.43
N GLU A 137 11.37 -38.81 -4.58
CA GLU A 137 10.21 -38.21 -3.88
C GLU A 137 10.61 -36.99 -3.04
N ALA A 138 11.71 -37.09 -2.28
CA ALA A 138 12.24 -35.97 -1.50
C ALA A 138 12.69 -34.80 -2.38
N GLN A 139 13.36 -35.06 -3.50
CA GLN A 139 13.75 -34.03 -4.46
C GLN A 139 12.55 -33.36 -5.13
N SER A 140 11.54 -34.14 -5.51
CA SER A 140 10.29 -33.61 -6.07
C SER A 140 9.57 -32.70 -5.08
N ALA A 141 9.44 -33.12 -3.82
CA ALA A 141 8.83 -32.30 -2.77
C ALA A 141 9.60 -30.99 -2.53
N ALA A 142 10.94 -31.06 -2.49
CA ALA A 142 11.78 -29.88 -2.33
C ALA A 142 11.67 -28.91 -3.53
N LEU A 143 11.53 -29.43 -4.74
CA LEU A 143 11.35 -28.62 -5.94
C LEU A 143 9.98 -27.91 -5.95
N SER A 144 8.90 -28.63 -5.59
CA SER A 144 7.57 -28.03 -5.43
C SER A 144 7.58 -26.89 -4.42
N ALA A 145 8.20 -27.10 -3.24
CA ALA A 145 8.31 -26.03 -2.23
C ALA A 145 9.08 -24.80 -2.73
N LYS A 146 10.14 -25.01 -3.54
CA LYS A 146 10.87 -23.90 -4.18
C LYS A 146 10.02 -23.17 -5.22
N MET A 147 9.22 -23.89 -6.00
CA MET A 147 8.30 -23.31 -6.98
C MET A 147 7.23 -22.45 -6.30
N ASP A 148 6.65 -22.92 -5.19
CA ASP A 148 5.68 -22.14 -4.40
C ASP A 148 6.28 -20.82 -3.86
N LEU A 149 7.54 -20.85 -3.42
CA LEU A 149 8.26 -19.65 -2.97
C LEU A 149 8.52 -18.67 -4.11
N ILE A 150 8.85 -19.18 -5.30
CA ILE A 150 9.04 -18.36 -6.50
C ILE A 150 7.73 -17.71 -6.90
N GLU A 151 6.62 -18.45 -6.90
CA GLU A 151 5.29 -17.92 -7.22
C GLU A 151 4.87 -16.80 -6.26
N LYS A 152 5.06 -17.01 -4.95
CA LYS A 152 4.84 -15.96 -3.94
C LYS A 152 5.72 -14.72 -4.15
N SER A 153 6.98 -14.94 -4.52
CA SER A 153 7.92 -13.83 -4.77
C SER A 153 7.51 -13.03 -6.01
N ILE A 154 7.07 -13.70 -7.08
CA ILE A 154 6.56 -13.05 -8.30
C ILE A 154 5.31 -12.23 -7.97
N ALA A 155 4.37 -12.78 -7.20
CA ALA A 155 3.17 -12.06 -6.77
C ALA A 155 3.50 -10.79 -5.98
N LEU A 156 4.46 -10.87 -5.04
CA LEU A 156 4.94 -9.71 -4.28
C LEU A 156 5.60 -8.66 -5.18
N VAL A 157 6.41 -9.07 -6.16
CA VAL A 157 7.03 -8.14 -7.11
C VAL A 157 5.98 -7.43 -7.96
N ALA A 158 4.96 -8.15 -8.44
CA ALA A 158 3.85 -7.57 -9.19
C ALA A 158 3.08 -6.53 -8.37
N GLU A 159 2.70 -6.87 -7.13
CA GLU A 159 2.00 -5.96 -6.22
C GLU A 159 2.82 -4.70 -5.91
N LYS A 160 4.13 -4.86 -5.69
CA LYS A 160 5.03 -3.72 -5.42
C LYS A 160 5.23 -2.84 -6.65
N ALA A 161 5.30 -3.42 -7.84
CA ALA A 161 5.40 -2.66 -9.08
C ALA A 161 4.13 -1.84 -9.33
N GLU A 162 2.94 -2.44 -9.19
CA GLU A 162 1.64 -1.77 -9.35
C GLU A 162 1.51 -0.58 -8.38
N LYS A 163 1.71 -0.81 -7.08
CA LYS A 163 1.70 0.26 -6.07
C LYS A 163 2.77 1.33 -6.32
N GLY A 164 3.90 0.96 -6.92
CA GLY A 164 4.95 1.88 -7.32
C GLY A 164 4.51 2.80 -8.46
N PHE A 165 3.86 2.25 -9.48
CA PHE A 165 3.30 3.00 -10.59
C PHE A 165 2.17 3.94 -10.14
N ASP A 166 1.28 3.51 -9.26
CA ASP A 166 0.21 4.36 -8.70
C ASP A 166 0.76 5.59 -7.99
N LYS A 167 1.80 5.39 -7.15
CA LYS A 167 2.48 6.51 -6.47
C LYS A 167 3.13 7.47 -7.46
N ASN A 168 3.70 6.96 -8.54
CA ASN A 168 4.35 7.79 -9.55
C ASN A 168 3.32 8.56 -10.39
N ALA A 169 2.16 7.97 -10.68
CA ALA A 169 1.03 8.65 -11.31
C ALA A 169 0.49 9.78 -10.41
N ALA A 170 0.29 9.52 -9.12
CA ALA A 170 -0.11 10.53 -8.15
C ALA A 170 0.91 11.68 -8.03
N ALA A 171 2.21 11.35 -8.00
CA ALA A 171 3.28 12.35 -8.00
C ALA A 171 3.27 13.19 -9.30
N THR A 172 3.02 12.56 -10.45
CA THR A 172 2.93 13.24 -11.74
C THR A 172 1.74 14.20 -11.80
N GLU A 173 0.57 13.80 -11.29
CA GLU A 173 -0.60 14.69 -11.20
C GLU A 173 -0.37 15.85 -10.23
N LEU A 174 0.31 15.63 -9.10
CA LEU A 174 0.70 16.71 -8.18
C LEU A 174 1.69 17.68 -8.84
N VAL A 175 2.68 17.18 -9.58
CA VAL A 175 3.63 18.01 -10.32
C VAL A 175 2.91 18.79 -11.42
N LYS A 176 1.99 18.16 -12.15
CA LYS A 176 1.17 18.82 -13.18
C LYS A 176 0.31 19.92 -12.59
N ALA A 177 -0.39 19.64 -11.48
CA ALA A 177 -1.18 20.64 -10.76
C ALA A 177 -0.31 21.79 -10.23
N ALA A 178 0.88 21.49 -9.70
CA ALA A 178 1.84 22.52 -9.28
C ALA A 178 2.28 23.38 -10.47
N VAL A 179 2.63 22.77 -11.61
CA VAL A 179 3.02 23.48 -12.84
C VAL A 179 1.85 24.31 -13.39
N GLU A 180 0.63 23.78 -13.40
CA GLU A 180 -0.58 24.52 -13.82
C GLU A 180 -0.90 25.68 -12.86
N SER A 181 -0.67 25.55 -11.55
CA SER A 181 -0.84 26.64 -10.59
C SER A 181 0.19 27.76 -10.77
N LEU A 182 1.36 27.43 -11.31
CA LEU A 182 2.38 28.39 -11.74
C LEU A 182 2.08 28.96 -13.15
N LYS A 183 1.14 28.37 -13.88
CA LYS A 183 0.73 28.75 -15.23
C LYS A 183 -0.33 29.86 -15.18
N GLY A 184 0.14 31.05 -14.89
CA GLY A 184 -0.49 32.35 -15.10
C GLY A 184 0.68 33.31 -15.08
N SER A 185 0.95 33.98 -16.19
CA SER A 185 2.32 34.43 -16.44
C SER A 185 2.73 35.48 -15.41
N LEU A 186 4.01 35.49 -15.03
CA LEU A 186 4.54 36.54 -14.16
C LEU A 186 4.20 37.91 -14.76
N GLU A 187 4.15 38.02 -16.10
CA GLU A 187 3.68 39.19 -16.83
C GLU A 187 2.20 39.53 -16.59
N GLU A 188 1.27 38.59 -16.45
CA GLU A 188 -0.14 38.89 -16.11
C GLU A 188 -0.26 39.47 -14.70
N LYS A 189 0.46 38.89 -13.72
CA LYS A 189 0.49 39.41 -12.35
C LYS A 189 1.19 40.78 -12.28
N LEU A 190 2.28 40.97 -13.02
CA LEU A 190 2.97 42.26 -13.16
C LEU A 190 2.09 43.30 -13.87
N ALA A 191 1.34 42.90 -14.89
CA ALA A 191 0.43 43.79 -15.62
C ALA A 191 -0.72 44.25 -14.71
N ALA A 192 -1.29 43.34 -13.91
CA ALA A 192 -2.31 43.69 -12.92
C ALA A 192 -1.76 44.67 -11.85
N ILE A 193 -0.57 44.40 -11.32
CA ILE A 193 0.10 45.29 -10.35
C ILE A 193 0.39 46.66 -10.98
N ASN A 194 0.92 46.70 -12.20
CA ASN A 194 1.15 47.96 -12.92
C ASN A 194 -0.14 48.73 -13.18
N GLY A 195 -1.23 48.03 -13.55
CA GLY A 195 -2.54 48.65 -13.74
C GLY A 195 -3.05 49.34 -12.46
N VAL A 196 -2.91 48.68 -11.31
CA VAL A 196 -3.27 49.25 -10.00
C VAL A 196 -2.40 50.46 -9.64
N ILE A 197 -1.08 50.37 -9.85
CA ILE A 197 -0.15 51.49 -9.58
C ILE A 197 -0.49 52.70 -10.45
N VAL A 198 -0.75 52.49 -11.74
CA VAL A 198 -1.12 53.56 -12.67
C VAL A 198 -2.45 54.21 -12.24
N SER A 199 -3.45 53.41 -11.89
CA SER A 199 -4.75 53.90 -11.41
C SER A 199 -4.63 54.73 -10.11
N GLN A 200 -3.86 54.25 -9.13
CA GLN A 200 -3.62 54.99 -7.89
C GLN A 200 -2.85 56.29 -8.12
N THR A 201 -1.87 56.27 -9.04
CA THR A 201 -1.08 57.46 -9.40
C THR A 201 -1.95 58.54 -10.06
N ALA A 202 -2.85 58.16 -10.96
CA ALA A 202 -3.80 59.08 -11.57
C ALA A 202 -4.73 59.70 -10.52
N THR A 203 -5.29 58.87 -9.63
CA THR A 203 -6.19 59.32 -8.55
C THR A 203 -5.50 60.31 -7.59
N LEU A 204 -4.24 60.05 -7.21
CA LEU A 204 -3.48 60.96 -6.36
C LEU A 204 -3.19 62.29 -7.06
N SER A 205 -2.93 62.26 -8.36
CA SER A 205 -2.66 63.47 -9.16
C SER A 205 -3.90 64.37 -9.23
N GLU A 206 -5.09 63.80 -9.40
CA GLU A 206 -6.36 64.55 -9.36
C GLU A 206 -6.63 65.17 -7.98
N LYS A 207 -6.41 64.40 -6.91
CA LYS A 207 -6.55 64.93 -5.53
C LYS A 207 -5.60 66.09 -5.25
N LEU A 208 -4.35 65.99 -5.72
CA LEU A 208 -3.36 67.07 -5.61
C LEU A 208 -3.79 68.32 -6.39
N ALA A 209 -4.35 68.16 -7.59
CA ALA A 209 -4.87 69.28 -8.38
C ALA A 209 -6.03 69.99 -7.68
N LEU A 210 -6.96 69.24 -7.08
CA LEU A 210 -8.06 69.78 -6.29
C LEU A 210 -7.57 70.54 -5.04
N ILE A 211 -6.62 69.96 -4.30
CA ILE A 211 -6.00 70.62 -3.13
C ILE A 211 -5.33 71.92 -3.57
N LYS A 212 -4.55 71.90 -4.67
CA LYS A 212 -3.92 73.10 -5.20
C LYS A 212 -4.95 74.16 -5.59
N GLY A 213 -6.02 73.78 -6.29
CA GLY A 213 -7.09 74.71 -6.65
C GLY A 213 -7.78 75.35 -5.43
N ALA A 214 -8.04 74.56 -4.37
CA ALA A 214 -8.62 75.07 -3.13
C ALA A 214 -7.67 76.00 -2.36
N VAL A 215 -6.38 75.66 -2.34
CA VAL A 215 -5.31 76.50 -1.77
C VAL A 215 -5.20 77.82 -2.54
N ASP A 216 -5.17 77.75 -3.87
CA ASP A 216 -5.05 78.92 -4.72
C ASP A 216 -6.27 79.83 -4.56
N ALA A 217 -7.49 79.30 -4.62
CA ALA A 217 -8.72 80.08 -4.36
C ALA A 217 -8.78 80.68 -2.94
N GLY A 218 -8.08 80.07 -1.97
CA GLY A 218 -8.03 80.54 -0.60
C GLY A 218 -7.02 81.67 -0.35
N LEU A 219 -5.94 81.72 -1.12
CA LEU A 219 -4.75 82.53 -0.83
C LEU A 219 -4.38 83.51 -1.96
N VAL A 220 -4.85 83.30 -3.19
CA VAL A 220 -4.52 84.12 -4.37
C VAL A 220 -5.79 84.55 -5.11
N GLY A 221 -5.82 85.80 -5.60
CA GLY A 221 -6.97 86.42 -6.27
C GLY A 221 -7.46 87.68 -5.55
N ASP A 222 -8.20 88.56 -6.23
CA ASP A 222 -8.60 89.88 -5.70
C ASP A 222 -9.52 89.78 -4.46
N ASP A 223 -10.34 88.72 -4.39
CA ASP A 223 -11.21 88.40 -3.24
C ASP A 223 -10.56 87.42 -2.24
N SER A 224 -9.28 87.09 -2.41
CA SER A 224 -8.57 86.16 -1.53
C SER A 224 -8.29 86.79 -0.16
N THR A 225 -8.13 85.96 0.87
CA THR A 225 -7.87 86.45 2.23
C THR A 225 -6.64 87.34 2.28
N LEU A 226 -5.58 87.03 1.52
CA LEU A 226 -4.35 87.81 1.51
C LEU A 226 -4.52 89.15 0.76
N ALA A 227 -5.25 89.16 -0.35
CA ALA A 227 -5.54 90.38 -1.11
C ALA A 227 -6.49 91.32 -0.36
N LEU A 228 -7.53 90.78 0.29
CA LEU A 228 -8.43 91.56 1.15
C LEU A 228 -7.69 92.16 2.35
N VAL A 229 -6.81 91.39 2.99
CA VAL A 229 -5.94 91.91 4.07
C VAL A 229 -5.02 93.02 3.55
N LYS A 230 -4.45 92.85 2.36
CA LYS A 230 -3.61 93.88 1.73
C LYS A 230 -4.40 95.15 1.40
N SER A 231 -5.58 95.05 0.80
CA SER A 231 -6.46 96.20 0.56
C SER A 231 -6.88 96.90 1.85
N ALA A 232 -7.16 96.15 2.92
CA ALA A 232 -7.46 96.74 4.23
C ALA A 232 -6.25 97.48 4.83
N ILE A 233 -5.04 96.91 4.70
CA ILE A 233 -3.79 97.56 5.13
C ILE A 233 -3.53 98.83 4.31
N ASP A 234 -3.72 98.79 3.00
CA ASP A 234 -3.52 99.93 2.10
C ASP A 234 -4.54 101.05 2.40
N ALA A 235 -5.81 100.71 2.67
CA ALA A 235 -6.84 101.66 3.11
C ALA A 235 -6.52 102.29 4.47
N LEU A 236 -6.00 101.51 5.43
CA LEU A 236 -5.55 102.03 6.73
C LEU A 236 -4.37 103.00 6.57
N ASN A 237 -3.40 102.65 5.73
CA ASN A 237 -2.17 103.41 5.50
C ASN A 237 -2.34 104.63 4.58
N SER A 238 -3.42 104.70 3.79
CA SER A 238 -3.71 105.88 2.96
C SER A 238 -3.83 107.14 3.82
N THR A 239 -3.00 108.16 3.55
CA THR A 239 -3.08 109.49 4.18
C THR A 239 -4.21 110.36 3.63
N ALA A 240 -4.87 109.93 2.55
CA ALA A 240 -6.04 110.57 1.97
C ALA A 240 -7.28 109.68 2.20
N GLY A 241 -8.29 110.25 2.85
CA GLY A 241 -9.57 109.59 3.15
C GLY A 241 -10.07 109.91 4.55
N THR A 242 -11.36 110.17 4.67
CA THR A 242 -12.03 110.38 5.96
C THR A 242 -12.10 109.07 6.74
N ALA A 243 -12.25 109.14 8.06
CA ALA A 243 -12.38 107.94 8.90
C ALA A 243 -13.55 107.03 8.46
N ASN A 244 -14.63 107.62 7.92
CA ASN A 244 -15.77 106.89 7.40
C ASN A 244 -15.44 106.11 6.11
N GLU A 245 -14.70 106.70 5.17
CA GLU A 245 -14.29 106.02 3.93
C GLU A 245 -13.35 104.83 4.24
N LYS A 246 -12.47 104.98 5.23
CA LYS A 246 -11.62 103.87 5.71
C LYS A 246 -12.43 102.76 6.38
N LEU A 247 -13.43 103.11 7.19
CA LEU A 247 -14.34 102.16 7.82
C LEU A 247 -15.20 101.42 6.79
N GLU A 248 -15.64 102.11 5.73
CA GLU A 248 -16.42 101.49 4.64
C GLU A 248 -15.60 100.47 3.87
N ALA A 249 -14.36 100.81 3.49
CA ALA A 249 -13.44 99.88 2.82
C ALA A 249 -13.12 98.64 3.69
N ILE A 250 -12.97 98.82 5.01
CA ILE A 250 -12.81 97.71 5.96
C ILE A 250 -14.10 96.87 6.03
N SER A 251 -15.27 97.51 6.04
CA SER A 251 -16.57 96.82 6.08
C SER A 251 -16.83 96.01 4.82
N GLU A 252 -16.48 96.53 3.64
CA GLU A 252 -16.54 95.81 2.37
C GLU A 252 -15.59 94.60 2.38
N ALA A 253 -14.35 94.77 2.85
CA ALA A 253 -13.37 93.68 2.94
C ALA A 253 -13.81 92.56 3.92
N ILE A 254 -14.46 92.91 5.02
CA ILE A 254 -15.03 91.93 5.97
C ILE A 254 -16.22 91.19 5.34
N SER A 255 -17.07 91.91 4.61
CA SER A 255 -18.26 91.36 3.95
C SER A 255 -17.88 90.39 2.82
N SER A 256 -16.88 90.73 2.01
CA SER A 256 -16.35 89.86 0.94
C SER A 256 -15.58 88.65 1.49
N SER A 257 -14.89 88.77 2.64
CA SER A 257 -14.27 87.61 3.30
C SER A 257 -15.31 86.56 3.73
N SER A 258 -16.54 86.98 4.04
CA SER A 258 -17.59 86.07 4.50
C SER A 258 -18.18 85.22 3.35
N SER A 259 -18.26 85.77 2.13
CA SER A 259 -18.68 85.01 0.94
C SER A 259 -17.62 84.00 0.49
N SER A 260 -16.33 84.35 0.61
CA SER A 260 -15.20 83.42 0.39
C SER A 260 -15.26 82.19 1.30
N LEU A 261 -15.62 82.37 2.57
CA LEU A 261 -15.74 81.28 3.53
C LEU A 261 -16.87 80.30 3.18
N ALA A 262 -18.00 80.82 2.69
CA ALA A 262 -19.12 80.01 2.22
C ALA A 262 -18.76 79.15 0.99
N LEU A 263 -18.04 79.73 0.02
CA LEU A 263 -17.53 78.99 -1.15
C LEU A 263 -16.53 77.89 -0.75
N LYS A 264 -15.67 78.16 0.24
CA LYS A 264 -14.72 77.17 0.79
C LYS A 264 -15.44 76.02 1.48
N LEU A 265 -16.52 76.29 2.22
CA LEU A 265 -17.30 75.25 2.90
C LEU A 265 -18.01 74.33 1.89
N GLU A 266 -18.55 74.90 0.81
CA GLU A 266 -19.22 74.14 -0.25
C GLU A 266 -18.24 73.28 -1.05
N ALA A 267 -17.04 73.79 -1.36
CA ALA A 267 -15.99 73.01 -2.02
C ALA A 267 -15.48 71.85 -1.14
N ILE A 268 -15.35 72.06 0.17
CA ILE A 268 -15.00 70.99 1.13
C ILE A 268 -16.13 69.95 1.20
N LYS A 269 -17.39 70.39 1.25
CA LYS A 269 -18.55 69.50 1.25
C LYS A 269 -18.59 68.62 0.00
N GLN A 270 -18.38 69.20 -1.19
CA GLN A 270 -18.30 68.44 -2.45
C GLN A 270 -17.10 67.47 -2.47
N ALA A 271 -15.94 67.88 -1.97
CA ALA A 271 -14.77 67.00 -1.86
C ALA A 271 -14.96 65.86 -0.85
N VAL A 272 -15.73 66.08 0.22
CA VAL A 272 -16.10 65.05 1.21
C VAL A 272 -17.17 64.09 0.65
N GLU A 273 -18.18 64.60 -0.05
CA GLU A 273 -19.20 63.80 -0.74
C GLU A 273 -18.60 62.89 -1.82
N GLN A 274 -17.57 63.35 -2.53
CA GLN A 274 -16.85 62.51 -3.51
C GLN A 274 -15.81 61.56 -2.89
N GLY A 275 -15.31 61.87 -1.68
CA GLY A 275 -14.27 61.09 -0.99
C GLY A 275 -14.79 59.92 -0.15
N VAL A 276 -16.07 59.97 0.26
CA VAL A 276 -16.77 58.84 0.88
C VAL A 276 -17.44 58.06 -0.24
N ALA A 277 -16.82 56.98 -0.71
CA ALA A 277 -17.41 56.12 -1.74
C ALA A 277 -18.81 55.67 -1.28
N ASP A 278 -19.82 56.26 -1.91
CA ASP A 278 -21.24 56.02 -1.71
C ASP A 278 -21.52 54.51 -1.73
N ILE A 279 -22.34 54.05 -0.77
CA ILE A 279 -22.83 52.67 -0.72
C ILE A 279 -23.41 52.29 -2.10
N SER A 280 -24.05 53.25 -2.78
CA SER A 280 -24.58 53.11 -4.15
C SER A 280 -23.52 52.77 -5.20
N ALA A 281 -22.31 53.34 -5.12
CA ALA A 281 -21.23 53.06 -6.07
C ALA A 281 -20.60 51.67 -5.85
N LYS A 282 -20.52 51.21 -4.60
CA LYS A 282 -20.13 49.82 -4.28
C LYS A 282 -21.20 48.83 -4.76
N GLN A 283 -22.48 49.17 -4.59
CA GLN A 283 -23.61 48.36 -5.07
C GLN A 283 -23.62 48.24 -6.60
N GLU A 284 -23.33 49.31 -7.35
CA GLU A 284 -23.24 49.24 -8.81
C GLU A 284 -22.15 48.29 -9.31
N LEU A 285 -20.98 48.30 -8.67
CA LEU A 285 -19.89 47.38 -9.00
C LEU A 285 -20.26 45.92 -8.68
N ILE A 286 -20.98 45.69 -7.58
CA ILE A 286 -21.49 44.36 -7.19
C ILE A 286 -22.56 43.87 -8.16
N LEU A 287 -23.54 44.71 -8.54
CA LEU A 287 -24.58 44.39 -9.53
C LEU A 287 -23.97 44.06 -10.90
N LYS A 288 -22.96 44.83 -11.33
CA LYS A 288 -22.26 44.58 -12.58
C LYS A 288 -21.49 43.26 -12.56
N ALA A 289 -20.86 42.93 -11.42
CA ALA A 289 -20.18 41.65 -11.24
C ALA A 289 -21.18 40.47 -11.23
N LEU A 290 -22.30 40.58 -10.50
CA LEU A 290 -23.35 39.57 -10.46
C LEU A 290 -23.93 39.27 -11.84
N ASN A 291 -24.34 40.31 -12.57
CA ASN A 291 -24.95 40.16 -13.90
C ASN A 291 -23.98 39.64 -14.97
N SER A 292 -22.67 39.68 -14.71
CA SER A 292 -21.68 39.08 -15.61
C SER A 292 -21.55 37.56 -15.48
N ILE A 293 -22.03 37.00 -14.37
CA ILE A 293 -21.92 35.57 -14.04
C ILE A 293 -23.27 34.85 -13.94
N SER A 294 -24.38 35.58 -13.97
CA SER A 294 -25.74 35.04 -13.84
C SER A 294 -26.46 34.98 -15.19
N SER A 295 -27.35 33.99 -15.33
CA SER A 295 -28.32 33.97 -16.43
C SER A 295 -29.48 34.96 -16.24
N TYR A 296 -29.65 35.50 -15.02
CA TYR A 296 -30.67 36.47 -14.62
C TYR A 296 -30.07 37.87 -14.38
N SER A 297 -30.69 38.93 -14.90
CA SER A 297 -30.20 40.30 -14.74
C SER A 297 -30.81 40.97 -13.51
N PHE A 298 -30.09 41.00 -12.39
CA PHE A 298 -30.46 41.71 -11.16
C PHE A 298 -30.52 43.22 -11.37
N THR A 299 -31.51 43.86 -10.77
CA THR A 299 -31.70 45.31 -10.70
C THR A 299 -31.41 45.85 -9.29
N LYS A 300 -31.18 47.17 -9.18
CA LYS A 300 -31.00 47.85 -7.88
C LYS A 300 -32.20 47.68 -6.95
N ASP A 301 -33.39 47.56 -7.54
CA ASP A 301 -34.66 47.46 -6.81
C ASP A 301 -34.88 46.05 -6.21
N GLU A 302 -34.17 45.02 -6.72
CA GLU A 302 -34.28 43.64 -6.24
C GLU A 302 -33.31 43.32 -5.09
N LEU A 303 -32.10 43.89 -5.14
CA LEU A 303 -31.07 43.76 -4.10
C LEU A 303 -30.75 45.13 -3.51
N VAL A 304 -31.55 45.51 -2.51
CA VAL A 304 -31.56 46.86 -1.91
C VAL A 304 -30.31 47.12 -1.06
N GLU A 305 -29.77 46.09 -0.39
CA GLU A 305 -28.53 46.24 0.38
C GLU A 305 -27.72 44.94 0.49
N VAL A 306 -26.40 45.08 0.42
CA VAL A 306 -25.42 44.07 0.83
C VAL A 306 -24.68 44.63 2.03
N GLY A 307 -24.99 44.12 3.22
CA GLY A 307 -24.27 44.43 4.45
C GLY A 307 -23.07 43.49 4.68
N ASP A 308 -22.40 43.65 5.82
CA ASP A 308 -21.21 42.85 6.14
C ASP A 308 -21.52 41.36 6.31
N ASP A 309 -22.70 41.01 6.82
CA ASP A 309 -23.12 39.62 7.09
C ASP A 309 -24.59 39.33 6.74
N TYR A 310 -25.23 40.23 5.99
CA TYR A 310 -26.65 40.13 5.63
C TYR A 310 -26.97 40.74 4.27
N LEU A 311 -28.14 40.40 3.74
CA LEU A 311 -28.74 40.99 2.55
C LEU A 311 -30.10 41.59 2.89
N LEU A 312 -30.42 42.74 2.30
CA LEU A 312 -31.81 43.21 2.18
C LEU A 312 -32.27 42.96 0.75
N VAL A 313 -33.17 42.00 0.61
CA VAL A 313 -33.73 41.58 -0.68
C VAL A 313 -35.20 41.95 -0.72
N ASP A 314 -35.66 42.55 -1.81
CA ASP A 314 -37.07 42.91 -1.97
C ASP A 314 -37.99 41.69 -1.80
N ASP A 315 -39.08 41.85 -1.03
CA ASP A 315 -39.90 40.73 -0.58
C ASP A 315 -40.68 40.09 -1.74
N ALA A 316 -41.18 40.88 -2.68
CA ALA A 316 -41.91 40.40 -3.85
C ALA A 316 -40.97 39.60 -4.75
N PHE A 317 -39.77 40.11 -4.98
CA PHE A 317 -38.74 39.42 -5.73
C PHE A 317 -38.31 38.11 -5.06
N TRP A 318 -38.05 38.11 -3.75
CA TRP A 318 -37.69 36.89 -3.03
C TRP A 318 -38.81 35.86 -3.07
N ASN A 319 -40.06 36.26 -2.81
CA ASN A 319 -41.21 35.37 -2.83
C ASN A 319 -41.42 34.71 -4.22
N ALA A 320 -41.07 35.40 -5.30
CA ALA A 320 -41.14 34.84 -6.65
C ALA A 320 -39.97 33.89 -6.99
N ASN A 321 -38.81 34.06 -6.35
CA ASN A 321 -37.56 33.44 -6.80
C ASN A 321 -36.83 32.57 -5.76
N HIS A 322 -37.32 32.46 -4.53
CA HIS A 322 -36.61 31.72 -3.46
C HIS A 322 -36.48 30.21 -3.74
N GLN A 323 -37.21 29.67 -4.72
CA GLN A 323 -37.07 28.29 -5.20
C GLN A 323 -36.07 28.15 -6.36
N ASN A 324 -35.63 29.25 -6.97
CA ASN A 324 -34.65 29.25 -8.03
C ASN A 324 -33.25 29.02 -7.45
N TYR A 325 -32.71 27.83 -7.73
CA TYR A 325 -31.42 27.40 -7.22
C TYR A 325 -30.26 28.33 -7.59
N GLU A 326 -30.20 28.79 -8.85
CA GLU A 326 -29.10 29.64 -9.33
C GLU A 326 -29.11 30.99 -8.60
N MET A 327 -30.30 31.59 -8.45
CA MET A 327 -30.49 32.86 -7.75
C MET A 327 -30.08 32.78 -6.29
N VAL A 328 -30.55 31.76 -5.58
CA VAL A 328 -30.23 31.56 -4.17
C VAL A 328 -28.73 31.28 -3.98
N ARG A 329 -28.09 30.56 -4.91
CA ARG A 329 -26.64 30.34 -4.89
C ARG A 329 -25.88 31.65 -5.04
N LEU A 330 -26.22 32.48 -6.02
CA LEU A 330 -25.57 33.76 -6.26
C LEU A 330 -25.71 34.72 -5.08
N LEU A 331 -26.91 34.82 -4.50
CA LEU A 331 -27.13 35.63 -3.30
C LEU A 331 -26.31 35.12 -2.11
N LYS A 332 -26.16 33.80 -1.93
CA LYS A 332 -25.26 33.25 -0.89
C LYS A 332 -23.81 33.64 -1.09
N ASP A 333 -23.34 33.84 -2.32
CA ASP A 333 -21.93 34.16 -2.59
C ASP A 333 -21.60 35.63 -2.26
N LEU A 334 -22.61 36.49 -2.07
CA LEU A 334 -22.43 37.91 -1.75
C LEU A 334 -22.10 38.21 -0.29
N VAL A 335 -22.44 37.29 0.61
CA VAL A 335 -22.21 37.47 2.05
C VAL A 335 -21.43 36.29 2.64
N PRO A 336 -20.57 36.54 3.64
CA PRO A 336 -19.90 35.48 4.38
C PRO A 336 -20.89 34.63 5.17
N LEU A 337 -20.43 33.46 5.63
CA LEU A 337 -21.20 32.67 6.59
C LEU A 337 -21.40 33.49 7.88
N SER A 338 -22.59 33.40 8.46
CA SER A 338 -22.98 34.09 9.68
C SER A 338 -23.62 33.09 10.66
N LEU A 339 -23.75 33.53 11.89
CA LEU A 339 -24.46 32.92 12.99
C LEU A 339 -25.84 33.54 13.04
N ARG A 340 -26.83 32.71 13.40
CA ARG A 340 -28.22 33.13 13.51
C ARG A 340 -28.40 34.31 14.49
N ALA A 341 -27.66 34.31 15.59
CA ALA A 341 -27.80 35.29 16.65
C ALA A 341 -26.45 35.77 17.17
N LYS A 342 -26.48 36.86 17.93
CA LYS A 342 -25.35 37.32 18.76
C LYS A 342 -25.33 36.51 20.05
N TYR A 343 -24.15 36.08 20.48
CA TYR A 343 -23.98 35.28 21.69
C TYR A 343 -23.26 36.08 22.77
N LYS A 344 -23.77 36.00 24.00
CA LYS A 344 -23.17 36.69 25.14
C LYS A 344 -23.18 35.84 26.40
N PHE A 345 -22.00 35.68 27.00
CA PHE A 345 -21.75 34.82 28.14
C PHE A 345 -21.57 35.64 29.41
N TRP A 346 -22.49 35.50 30.35
CA TRP A 346 -22.44 36.22 31.62
C TRP A 346 -22.39 35.28 32.81
N PHE A 347 -21.66 35.69 33.83
CA PHE A 347 -21.75 35.15 35.17
C PHE A 347 -22.74 35.97 36.01
N SER A 348 -23.78 35.31 36.53
CA SER A 348 -24.82 35.95 37.35
C SER A 348 -24.51 35.80 38.84
N GLN A 349 -24.58 36.90 39.58
CA GLN A 349 -24.47 36.97 41.04
C GLN A 349 -25.63 37.80 41.61
N PRO A 350 -25.88 37.78 42.93
CA PRO A 350 -26.88 38.66 43.54
C PRO A 350 -26.67 40.16 43.23
N SER A 351 -25.41 40.57 43.03
CA SER A 351 -25.04 41.95 42.70
C SER A 351 -25.20 42.33 41.22
N GLY A 352 -25.52 41.39 40.33
CA GLY A 352 -25.72 41.66 38.90
C GLY A 352 -25.16 40.59 37.95
N ARG A 353 -25.10 40.93 36.66
CA ARG A 353 -24.50 40.13 35.59
C ARG A 353 -23.16 40.73 35.19
N TYR A 354 -22.14 39.89 35.10
CA TYR A 354 -20.79 40.28 34.70
C TYR A 354 -20.32 39.43 33.51
N PRO A 355 -19.44 39.94 32.63
CA PRO A 355 -18.83 39.12 31.58
C PRO A 355 -18.15 37.89 32.18
N LEU A 356 -18.40 36.70 31.63
CA LEU A 356 -17.89 35.45 32.18
C LEU A 356 -16.35 35.43 32.20
N SER A 357 -15.72 35.89 31.13
CA SER A 357 -14.25 35.99 30.98
C SER A 357 -13.62 37.14 31.75
N GLY A 358 -14.43 38.00 32.38
CA GLY A 358 -13.98 39.24 33.01
C GLY A 358 -13.87 40.44 32.07
N SER A 359 -14.09 40.27 30.75
CA SER A 359 -14.10 41.37 29.78
C SER A 359 -15.22 41.17 28.75
N GLU A 360 -15.86 42.28 28.33
CA GLU A 360 -16.97 42.26 27.38
C GLU A 360 -16.59 41.65 26.01
N PRO A 361 -15.50 42.09 25.34
CA PRO A 361 -15.07 41.53 24.06
C PRO A 361 -14.80 40.02 24.04
N THR A 362 -14.39 39.43 25.17
CA THR A 362 -14.07 38.00 25.27
C THR A 362 -15.19 37.19 25.92
N SER A 363 -16.35 37.81 26.11
CA SER A 363 -17.60 37.17 26.56
C SER A 363 -18.74 37.41 25.56
N PHE A 364 -18.46 38.06 24.44
CA PHE A 364 -19.42 38.39 23.40
C PHE A 364 -18.90 37.90 22.06
N TYR A 365 -19.79 37.37 21.23
CA TYR A 365 -19.50 37.00 19.86
C TYR A 365 -20.58 37.57 18.94
N GLY A 366 -20.11 38.24 17.89
CA GLY A 366 -20.95 38.81 16.85
C GLY A 366 -21.67 37.72 16.05
N PRO A 367 -22.59 38.11 15.16
CA PRO A 367 -23.23 37.14 14.29
C PRO A 367 -22.32 36.77 13.12
N LEU A 368 -21.39 37.61 12.66
CA LEU A 368 -20.47 37.24 11.59
C LEU A 368 -19.55 36.07 12.03
N TYR A 369 -19.37 35.07 11.18
CA TYR A 369 -18.40 34.01 11.42
C TYR A 369 -17.00 34.51 11.08
N GLU A 370 -16.13 34.54 12.09
CA GLU A 370 -14.72 34.87 11.96
C GLU A 370 -13.87 33.76 12.61
N GLU A 371 -12.77 33.39 11.98
CA GLU A 371 -11.86 32.37 12.52
C GLU A 371 -11.15 32.90 13.79
N GLY A 372 -11.31 32.21 14.92
CA GLY A 372 -10.71 32.57 16.21
C GLY A 372 -11.69 33.22 17.20
N GLY A 373 -11.17 33.63 18.37
CA GLY A 373 -11.98 34.21 19.46
C GLY A 373 -12.68 33.15 20.32
N ILE A 374 -13.91 33.43 20.76
CA ILE A 374 -14.67 32.53 21.64
C ILE A 374 -15.53 31.50 20.90
N LEU A 375 -15.77 31.66 19.60
CA LEU A 375 -16.37 30.61 18.78
C LEU A 375 -15.25 29.67 18.33
N ARG A 376 -15.28 28.43 18.81
CA ARG A 376 -14.25 27.43 18.53
C ARG A 376 -14.52 26.67 17.23
N ALA A 377 -15.78 26.27 17.00
CA ALA A 377 -16.15 25.45 15.86
C ALA A 377 -17.65 25.50 15.57
N ILE A 378 -18.01 25.15 14.35
CA ILE A 378 -19.37 24.74 13.95
C ILE A 378 -19.34 23.23 13.73
N GLN A 379 -20.21 22.49 14.42
CA GLN A 379 -20.24 21.01 14.36
C GLN A 379 -21.60 20.49 13.92
N ASN A 380 -21.60 19.27 13.35
CA ASN A 380 -22.80 18.56 12.89
C ASN A 380 -23.73 19.45 12.05
N SER A 381 -23.13 20.25 11.16
CA SER A 381 -23.86 21.21 10.37
C SER A 381 -24.58 20.57 9.18
N SER A 382 -25.81 21.00 8.93
CA SER A 382 -26.55 20.68 7.70
C SER A 382 -26.27 21.71 6.60
N GLU A 383 -27.07 21.67 5.53
CA GLU A 383 -26.97 22.59 4.39
C GLU A 383 -26.95 24.07 4.79
N ILE A 384 -26.23 24.87 4.01
CA ILE A 384 -26.16 26.33 4.14
C ILE A 384 -27.34 26.94 3.40
N ILE A 385 -28.09 27.82 4.06
CA ILE A 385 -29.28 28.48 3.54
C ILE A 385 -29.18 30.00 3.70
N LEU A 386 -30.05 30.73 2.99
CA LEU A 386 -30.37 32.12 3.33
C LEU A 386 -31.61 32.08 4.23
N ALA A 387 -31.43 32.37 5.51
CA ALA A 387 -32.50 32.41 6.49
C ALA A 387 -33.06 33.82 6.62
N ALA A 388 -34.39 33.93 6.56
CA ALA A 388 -35.10 35.16 6.86
C ALA A 388 -35.44 35.23 8.36
N ASP A 389 -35.38 36.43 8.93
CA ASP A 389 -35.88 36.65 10.29
C ASP A 389 -37.41 36.50 10.33
N PHE A 390 -37.92 35.88 11.39
CA PHE A 390 -39.37 35.77 11.64
C PHE A 390 -39.85 36.81 12.67
N GLN A 391 -41.13 37.17 12.57
CA GLN A 391 -41.76 37.99 13.60
C GLN A 391 -41.91 37.19 14.90
N THR A 392 -41.74 37.86 16.04
CA THR A 392 -41.78 37.19 17.34
C THR A 392 -43.15 36.54 17.56
N GLY A 393 -43.17 35.21 17.75
CA GLY A 393 -44.41 34.46 18.02
C GLY A 393 -45.26 34.15 16.78
N SER A 394 -44.74 34.35 15.57
CA SER A 394 -45.40 33.92 14.32
C SER A 394 -44.42 33.26 13.36
N ASN A 395 -44.96 32.55 12.37
CA ASN A 395 -44.18 31.97 11.26
C ASN A 395 -44.09 32.94 10.06
N ASN A 396 -44.44 34.21 10.25
CA ASN A 396 -44.40 35.20 9.17
C ASN A 396 -43.04 35.88 9.14
N PRO A 397 -42.38 35.94 7.97
CA PRO A 397 -41.10 36.62 7.85
C PRO A 397 -41.27 38.10 8.22
N ARG A 398 -40.24 38.64 8.86
CA ARG A 398 -40.14 40.05 9.22
C ARG A 398 -39.64 40.79 7.98
N THR A 399 -40.41 41.78 7.55
CA THR A 399 -39.96 42.72 6.53
C THR A 399 -39.42 43.98 7.17
N VAL A 400 -38.45 44.60 6.52
CA VAL A 400 -37.86 45.89 6.87
C VAL A 400 -38.12 46.84 5.72
N SER A 401 -38.66 48.02 6.01
CA SER A 401 -38.85 49.04 4.97
C SER A 401 -37.57 49.85 4.79
N LYS A 402 -37.07 49.91 3.56
CA LYS A 402 -35.91 50.72 3.19
C LYS A 402 -36.13 51.33 1.82
N GLU A 403 -35.97 52.65 1.72
CA GLU A 403 -36.05 53.39 0.44
C GLU A 403 -37.35 53.15 -0.35
N GLY A 404 -38.46 52.87 0.35
CA GLY A 404 -39.76 52.58 -0.27
C GLY A 404 -39.98 51.10 -0.61
N HIS A 405 -38.97 50.24 -0.47
CA HIS A 405 -39.08 48.79 -0.62
C HIS A 405 -39.44 48.11 0.70
N SER A 406 -40.15 46.99 0.61
CA SER A 406 -40.35 46.05 1.71
C SER A 406 -39.40 44.89 1.50
N CYS A 407 -38.42 44.71 2.40
CA CYS A 407 -37.33 43.77 2.19
C CYS A 407 -37.30 42.67 3.25
N TYR A 408 -36.90 41.47 2.86
CA TYR A 408 -36.46 40.46 3.81
C TYR A 408 -35.00 40.69 4.19
N TYR A 409 -34.75 40.61 5.50
CA TYR A 409 -33.41 40.55 6.05
C TYR A 409 -32.93 39.11 6.04
N LEU A 410 -31.97 38.81 5.18
CA LEU A 410 -31.48 37.45 4.94
C LEU A 410 -30.05 37.28 5.45
N LYS A 411 -29.79 36.18 6.15
CA LYS A 411 -28.45 35.77 6.58
C LYS A 411 -28.06 34.43 6.00
N LYS A 412 -26.80 34.29 5.60
CA LYS A 412 -26.21 33.02 5.20
C LYS A 412 -25.83 32.22 6.45
N VAL A 413 -26.57 31.16 6.75
CA VAL A 413 -26.39 30.35 7.97
C VAL A 413 -26.48 28.86 7.66
N HIS A 414 -26.03 28.01 8.56
CA HIS A 414 -26.40 26.59 8.50
C HIS A 414 -27.86 26.41 8.92
N ARG A 415 -28.63 25.61 8.16
CA ARG A 415 -30.02 25.27 8.51
C ARG A 415 -30.10 24.66 9.91
N SER A 416 -29.13 23.83 10.29
CA SER A 416 -28.98 23.30 11.64
C SER A 416 -27.51 23.03 11.93
N CYS A 417 -27.05 23.31 13.15
CA CYS A 417 -25.69 23.02 13.59
C CYS A 417 -25.53 23.18 15.11
N TYR A 418 -24.38 22.77 15.65
CA TYR A 418 -23.90 23.18 16.96
C TYR A 418 -22.86 24.28 16.81
N TYR A 419 -23.11 25.43 17.44
CA TYR A 419 -22.08 26.44 17.66
C TYR A 419 -21.35 26.11 18.96
N VAL A 420 -20.06 25.80 18.85
CA VAL A 420 -19.22 25.43 19.98
C VAL A 420 -18.44 26.64 20.44
N PHE A 421 -18.78 27.15 21.62
CA PHE A 421 -18.10 28.29 22.22
C PHE A 421 -17.12 27.84 23.29
N ASN A 422 -15.90 28.36 23.25
CA ASN A 422 -14.91 28.22 24.29
C ASN A 422 -14.67 29.59 24.94
N VAL A 423 -15.12 29.73 26.19
CA VAL A 423 -15.11 31.01 26.89
C VAL A 423 -14.27 30.89 28.16
N ALA A 424 -13.26 31.74 28.29
CA ALA A 424 -12.43 31.79 29.49
C ALA A 424 -13.26 32.12 30.74
N ILE A 425 -12.87 31.57 31.89
CA ILE A 425 -13.46 31.87 33.20
C ILE A 425 -12.64 32.98 33.85
N GLY A 426 -13.25 34.16 33.96
CA GLY A 426 -12.65 35.33 34.61
C GLY A 426 -12.59 35.19 36.14
N SER A 427 -11.85 36.10 36.77
CA SER A 427 -11.59 36.11 38.23
C SER A 427 -12.86 36.03 39.10
N ARG A 428 -13.99 36.61 38.64
CA ARG A 428 -15.28 36.56 39.37
C ARG A 428 -15.89 35.16 39.44
N ALA A 429 -15.57 34.30 38.49
CA ALA A 429 -16.07 32.94 38.35
C ALA A 429 -15.00 31.86 38.64
N ALA A 430 -13.73 32.27 38.82
CA ALA A 430 -12.60 31.38 39.08
C ALA A 430 -12.83 30.49 40.31
N GLY A 431 -12.47 29.21 40.19
CA GLY A 431 -12.60 28.21 41.26
C GLY A 431 -14.04 27.79 41.59
N LYS A 432 -15.06 28.33 40.90
CA LYS A 432 -16.46 27.99 41.14
C LYS A 432 -16.93 26.90 40.18
N LYS A 433 -17.79 26.02 40.68
CA LYS A 433 -18.54 25.08 39.83
C LYS A 433 -19.72 25.82 39.17
N LEU A 434 -19.64 26.04 37.87
CA LEU A 434 -20.59 26.81 37.08
C LEU A 434 -21.73 25.92 36.58
N LYS A 435 -22.90 26.54 36.35
CA LYS A 435 -24.08 25.92 35.75
C LYS A 435 -24.75 26.91 34.81
N VAL A 436 -25.28 26.42 33.69
CA VAL A 436 -26.06 27.24 32.74
C VAL A 436 -27.47 27.44 33.29
N LYS A 437 -27.96 28.69 33.32
CA LYS A 437 -29.26 29.03 33.91
C LYS A 437 -30.45 28.50 33.10
N SER A 438 -30.36 28.55 31.78
CA SER A 438 -31.38 28.09 30.85
C SER A 438 -30.63 27.45 29.68
N MET A 439 -30.57 26.12 29.69
CA MET A 439 -29.89 25.33 28.66
C MET A 439 -30.96 24.69 27.78
N GLY A 440 -30.83 24.79 26.45
CA GLY A 440 -31.71 24.08 25.53
C GLY A 440 -31.58 22.57 25.72
N GLU A 441 -32.62 21.82 25.36
CA GLU A 441 -32.63 20.35 25.53
C GLU A 441 -31.51 19.64 24.75
N LYS A 442 -31.11 20.23 23.62
CA LYS A 442 -30.02 19.73 22.77
C LYS A 442 -28.65 20.32 23.13
N ASP A 443 -28.60 21.39 23.93
CA ASP A 443 -27.36 22.08 24.24
C ASP A 443 -26.49 21.24 25.18
N LYS A 444 -25.17 21.43 25.10
CA LYS A 444 -24.21 20.79 26.02
C LYS A 444 -23.35 21.83 26.71
N PHE A 445 -22.99 21.52 27.95
CA PHE A 445 -22.13 22.36 28.77
C PHE A 445 -21.08 21.52 29.48
N THR A 446 -19.82 21.90 29.28
CA THR A 446 -18.66 21.33 29.96
C THR A 446 -17.83 22.44 30.59
N GLN A 447 -17.35 22.23 31.80
CA GLN A 447 -16.42 23.14 32.46
C GLN A 447 -15.04 22.49 32.55
N GLY A 448 -14.03 23.14 31.95
CA GLY A 448 -12.62 22.75 32.04
C GLY A 448 -11.85 23.56 33.08
N GLU A 449 -10.53 23.41 33.07
CA GLU A 449 -9.64 24.23 33.90
C GLU A 449 -9.48 25.61 33.25
N GLY A 450 -10.16 26.62 33.81
CA GLY A 450 -10.04 28.02 33.37
C GLY A 450 -10.92 28.42 32.19
N TYR A 451 -11.75 27.53 31.65
CA TYR A 451 -12.71 27.84 30.57
C TYR A 451 -14.00 27.02 30.68
N ILE A 452 -15.05 27.45 29.99
CA ILE A 452 -16.23 26.63 29.70
C ILE A 452 -16.32 26.34 28.21
N GLU A 453 -16.86 25.18 27.88
CA GLU A 453 -17.30 24.84 26.55
C GLU A 453 -18.84 24.77 26.55
N TYR A 454 -19.46 25.55 25.66
CA TYR A 454 -20.90 25.55 25.46
C TYR A 454 -21.22 25.20 24.02
N GLU A 455 -21.87 24.05 23.80
CA GLU A 455 -22.40 23.65 22.51
C GLU A 455 -23.85 24.11 22.42
N CYS A 456 -24.12 25.16 21.64
CA CYS A 456 -25.47 25.67 21.41
C CYS A 456 -26.04 25.05 20.13
N TRP A 457 -27.13 24.29 20.25
CA TRP A 457 -27.89 23.86 19.09
C TRP A 457 -28.60 25.06 18.45
N SER A 458 -28.48 25.19 17.13
CA SER A 458 -29.20 26.18 16.34
C SER A 458 -29.89 25.50 15.16
N GLU A 459 -31.12 25.93 14.89
CA GLU A 459 -31.95 25.49 13.77
C GLU A 459 -32.62 26.74 13.18
N ALA A 460 -32.43 26.99 11.89
CA ALA A 460 -32.75 28.25 11.21
C ALA A 460 -34.09 28.20 10.47
#